data_AF-A0A438C773-F1
#
_entry.id   AF-A0A438C773-F1
#
_cell.length_a   1.000
_cell.length_b   1.000
_cell.length_c   1.000
_cell.angle_alpha   90.00
_cell.angle_beta   90.00
_cell.angle_gamma   90.00
#
_symmetry.space_group_name_H-M   'P 1'
#
loop_
_entity.id
_entity.type
_entity.pdbx_description
1 polymer ?
#
loop_
_entity_poly.entity_id
_entity_poly.type
_entity_poly.pdbx_seq_one_letter_code
_entity_poly.pdbx_strand_id
1 'polypeptide(L)'
;MAGGSAMDVLRERMTRMEEALGEWPGEEDTVASWAEHTMGEIQVQRSLLENHDNFFEENIVGFKAEMQSLMDEFKDTLRSYGEDVAVLKKAVLQGSSSGPDAPSSKVRVPEPKGFNGNRNAKELENFLWDMEQFFKAAHVPDGEKVSITSMYLTSDAKLW
;
A
#
# COMPACT_ATOMS: atom_id res chain seq x y z
N MET A 1 34.90 10.23 -51.71
CA MET A 1 34.37 11.36 -50.92
C MET A 1 34.14 12.51 -51.89
N ALA A 2 32.93 12.66 -52.41
CA ALA A 2 32.59 13.76 -53.32
C ALA A 2 32.21 14.97 -52.46
N GLY A 3 33.01 16.04 -52.51
CA GLY A 3 32.67 17.30 -51.87
C GLY A 3 31.54 17.96 -52.65
N GLY A 4 30.40 18.19 -52.01
CA GLY A 4 29.32 18.99 -52.60
C GLY A 4 29.82 20.39 -52.94
N SER A 5 29.38 20.93 -54.07
CA SER A 5 29.74 22.28 -54.49
C SER A 5 29.23 23.30 -53.47
N ALA A 6 29.92 24.43 -53.30
CA ALA A 6 29.43 25.53 -52.45
C ALA A 6 28.01 25.98 -52.84
N MET A 7 27.64 25.82 -54.11
CA MET A 7 26.30 26.08 -54.62
C MET A 7 25.25 25.09 -54.12
N ASP A 8 25.61 23.82 -53.91
CA ASP A 8 24.68 22.80 -53.43
C ASP A 8 24.35 23.05 -51.95
N VAL A 9 25.36 23.45 -51.17
CA VAL A 9 25.18 23.88 -49.77
C VAL A 9 24.29 25.11 -49.67
N LEU A 10 24.45 26.06 -50.59
CA LEU A 10 23.65 27.28 -50.60
C LEU A 10 22.19 27.00 -50.97
N ARG A 11 21.96 26.10 -51.93
CA ARG A 11 20.63 25.66 -52.36
C ARG A 11 19.90 24.93 -51.22
N GLU A 12 20.58 23.98 -50.59
CA GLU A 12 20.05 23.25 -49.42
C GLU A 12 19.67 24.21 -48.28
N ARG A 13 20.52 25.21 -48.01
CA ARG A 13 20.22 26.21 -46.98
C ARG A 13 19.02 27.09 -47.37
N MET A 14 18.87 27.42 -48.65
CA MET A 14 17.74 28.21 -49.15
C MET A 14 16.43 27.43 -49.06
N THR A 15 16.42 26.16 -49.47
CA THR A 15 15.26 25.27 -49.32
C THR A 15 14.81 25.16 -47.87
N ARG A 16 15.75 24.99 -46.92
CA ARG A 16 15.41 24.96 -45.49
C ARG A 16 14.85 26.28 -44.96
N MET A 17 15.32 27.42 -45.48
CA MET A 17 14.77 28.73 -45.10
C MET A 17 13.37 28.91 -45.68
N GLU A 18 13.11 28.50 -46.90
CA GLU A 18 11.76 28.52 -47.51
C GLU A 18 10.79 27.60 -46.75
N GLU A 19 11.24 26.41 -46.33
CA GLU A 19 10.44 25.51 -45.49
C GLU A 19 10.12 26.11 -44.11
N ALA A 20 11.04 26.85 -43.51
CA ALA A 20 10.90 27.39 -42.15
C ALA A 20 10.22 28.77 -42.09
N LEU A 21 10.39 29.60 -43.13
CA LEU A 21 9.98 31.01 -43.16
C LEU A 21 8.88 31.30 -44.19
N GLY A 22 8.51 30.30 -44.99
CA GLY A 22 7.57 30.44 -46.10
C GLY A 22 8.24 30.91 -47.39
N GLU A 23 7.44 30.99 -48.46
CA GLU A 23 7.91 31.44 -49.78
C GLU A 23 8.39 32.90 -49.72
N TRP A 24 9.46 33.19 -50.46
CA TRP A 24 9.99 34.54 -50.62
C TRP A 24 8.98 35.43 -51.37
N PRO A 25 8.82 36.72 -51.02
CA PRO A 25 7.86 37.59 -51.67
C PRO A 25 8.17 37.75 -53.17
N GLY A 26 7.12 37.73 -53.99
CA GLY A 26 7.20 37.96 -55.43
C GLY A 26 7.51 39.42 -55.77
N GLU A 27 7.66 39.73 -57.06
CA GLU A 27 8.05 41.07 -57.54
C GLU A 27 7.04 42.19 -57.18
N GLU A 28 5.78 41.83 -56.89
CA GLU A 28 4.72 42.77 -56.48
C GLU A 28 4.67 43.03 -54.96
N ASP A 29 5.26 42.14 -54.14
CA ASP A 29 5.19 42.22 -52.68
C ASP A 29 6.44 42.87 -52.08
N THR A 30 6.25 43.65 -51.00
CA THR A 30 7.39 44.29 -50.33
C THR A 30 8.06 43.33 -49.35
N VAL A 31 9.40 43.27 -49.41
CA VAL A 31 10.23 42.50 -48.47
C VAL A 31 9.95 42.89 -47.02
N ALA A 32 9.61 44.16 -46.75
CA ALA A 32 9.26 44.64 -45.42
C ALA A 32 7.97 44.00 -44.88
N SER A 33 6.91 43.95 -45.69
CA SER A 33 5.63 43.34 -45.28
C SER A 33 5.77 41.83 -45.05
N TRP A 34 6.55 41.15 -45.89
CA TRP A 34 6.86 39.73 -45.67
C TRP A 34 7.62 39.51 -44.37
N ALA A 35 8.67 40.32 -44.12
CA ALA A 35 9.48 40.20 -42.91
C ALA A 35 8.66 40.46 -41.63
N GLU A 36 7.78 41.45 -41.63
CA GLU A 36 6.88 41.74 -40.50
C GLU A 36 5.90 40.60 -40.25
N HIS A 37 5.29 40.04 -41.30
CA HIS A 37 4.37 38.91 -41.20
C HIS A 37 5.06 37.66 -40.64
N THR A 38 6.15 37.22 -41.28
CA THR A 38 6.90 36.03 -40.89
C THR A 38 7.47 36.16 -39.48
N MET A 39 7.94 37.36 -39.09
CA MET A 39 8.40 37.60 -37.72
C MET A 39 7.26 37.51 -36.70
N GLY A 40 6.07 38.01 -37.05
CA GLY A 40 4.87 37.87 -36.22
C GLY A 40 4.47 36.41 -36.02
N GLU A 41 4.49 35.59 -37.07
CA GLU A 41 4.19 34.15 -36.98
C GLU A 41 5.20 33.41 -36.11
N ILE A 42 6.50 33.66 -36.29
CA ILE A 42 7.56 33.08 -35.45
C ILE A 42 7.37 33.47 -33.99
N GLN A 43 6.97 34.72 -33.72
CA GLN A 43 6.75 35.19 -32.36
C GLN A 43 5.56 34.49 -31.70
N VAL A 44 4.47 34.26 -32.45
CA VAL A 44 3.30 33.51 -31.98
C VAL A 44 3.64 32.03 -31.75
N GLN A 45 4.38 31.40 -32.66
CA GLN A 45 4.82 30.01 -32.48
C GLN A 45 5.73 29.86 -31.26
N ARG A 46 6.67 30.80 -31.08
CA ARG A 46 7.55 30.85 -29.90
C ARG A 46 6.74 31.00 -28.61
N SER A 47 5.80 31.94 -28.56
CA SER A 47 4.99 32.15 -27.34
C SER A 47 4.09 30.97 -27.04
N LEU A 48 3.53 30.31 -28.07
CA LEU A 48 2.74 29.09 -27.89
C LEU A 48 3.58 27.95 -27.30
N LEU A 49 4.80 27.75 -27.82
CA LEU A 49 5.72 26.74 -27.31
C LEU A 49 6.15 27.05 -25.87
N GLU A 50 6.50 28.29 -25.57
CA GLU A 50 6.88 28.72 -24.22
C GLU A 50 5.72 28.56 -23.23
N ASN A 51 4.49 28.92 -23.63
CA ASN A 51 3.31 28.72 -22.79
C ASN A 51 3.03 27.24 -22.53
N HIS A 52 3.20 26.38 -23.55
CA HIS A 52 3.05 24.95 -23.41
C HIS A 52 4.11 24.40 -22.45
N ASP A 53 5.38 24.74 -22.64
CA ASP A 53 6.47 24.30 -21.76
C ASP A 53 6.24 24.75 -20.30
N ASN A 54 5.87 26.01 -20.10
CA ASN A 54 5.52 26.53 -18.77
C ASN A 54 4.34 25.78 -18.13
N PHE A 55 3.30 25.48 -18.91
CA PHE A 55 2.15 24.70 -18.44
C PHE A 55 2.58 23.30 -17.99
N PHE A 56 3.44 22.61 -18.74
CA PHE A 56 3.93 21.29 -18.36
C PHE A 56 4.80 21.33 -17.11
N GLU A 57 5.69 22.31 -17.00
CA GLU A 57 6.54 22.51 -15.82
C GLU A 57 5.69 22.79 -14.56
N GLU A 58 4.71 23.69 -14.63
CA GLU A 58 3.80 23.98 -13.51
C GLU A 58 3.03 22.74 -13.07
N ASN A 59 2.52 21.93 -14.02
CA ASN A 59 1.84 20.68 -13.69
C ASN A 59 2.76 19.66 -13.02
N ILE A 60 3.99 19.50 -13.52
CA ILE A 60 4.96 18.57 -12.92
C ILE A 60 5.33 19.00 -11.50
N VAL A 61 5.55 20.31 -11.29
CA VAL A 61 5.85 20.87 -9.98
C VAL A 61 4.67 20.69 -9.03
N GLY A 62 3.45 20.99 -9.48
CA GLY A 62 2.22 20.80 -8.69
C GLY A 62 2.01 19.34 -8.29
N PHE A 63 2.08 18.42 -9.25
CA PHE A 63 1.94 16.99 -8.99
C PHE A 63 3.00 16.47 -8.01
N LYS A 64 4.26 16.92 -8.15
CA LYS A 64 5.33 16.57 -7.21
C LYS A 64 5.00 17.05 -5.80
N ALA A 65 4.50 18.27 -5.65
CA ALA A 65 4.11 18.83 -4.35
C ALA A 65 2.95 18.03 -3.73
N GLU A 66 1.94 17.65 -4.51
CA GLU A 66 0.83 16.81 -4.06
C GLU A 66 1.31 15.43 -3.58
N MET A 67 2.17 14.77 -4.35
CA MET A 67 2.75 13.48 -3.94
C MET A 67 3.58 13.59 -2.66
N GLN A 68 4.35 14.67 -2.50
CA GLN A 68 5.10 14.93 -1.27
C GLN A 68 4.16 15.11 -0.07
N SER A 69 3.11 15.91 -0.24
CA SER A 69 2.09 16.12 0.78
C SER A 69 1.42 14.80 1.20
N LEU A 70 1.00 13.99 0.24
CA LEU A 70 0.38 12.68 0.49
C LEU A 70 1.32 11.74 1.25
N MET A 71 2.61 11.73 0.88
CA MET A 71 3.60 10.89 1.54
C MET A 71 3.85 11.31 2.99
N ASP A 72 3.86 12.60 3.27
CA ASP A 72 4.08 13.12 4.62
C ASP A 72 2.85 12.87 5.49
N GLU A 73 1.64 13.04 4.97
CA GLU A 73 0.40 12.66 5.65
C GLU A 73 0.36 11.16 5.99
N PHE A 74 0.81 10.31 5.06
CA PHE A 74 0.91 8.86 5.30
C PHE A 74 1.92 8.53 6.41
N LYS A 75 3.08 9.18 6.44
CA LYS A 75 4.07 9.00 7.52
C LYS A 75 3.53 9.45 8.87
N ASP A 76 2.81 10.56 8.91
CA ASP A 76 2.19 11.07 10.14
C ASP A 76 1.14 10.11 10.67
N THR A 77 0.32 9.56 9.77
CA THR A 77 -0.69 8.55 10.11
C THR A 77 -0.05 7.28 10.66
N LEU A 78 1.03 6.79 10.05
CA LEU A 78 1.76 5.62 10.54
C LEU A 78 2.39 5.85 11.92
N ARG A 79 2.94 7.05 12.15
CA ARG A 79 3.49 7.42 13.46
C ARG A 79 2.40 7.46 14.53
N SER A 80 1.26 8.08 14.23
CA SER A 80 0.10 8.14 15.11
C SER A 80 -0.37 6.73 15.51
N TYR A 81 -0.54 5.82 14.54
CA TYR A 81 -0.88 4.43 14.84
C TYR A 81 0.18 3.72 15.69
N GLY A 82 1.47 4.01 15.46
CA GLY A 82 2.56 3.49 16.30
C GLY A 82 2.46 3.95 17.75
N GLU A 83 2.07 5.20 17.99
CA GLU A 83 1.85 5.77 19.32
C GLU A 83 0.64 5.12 20.01
N ASP A 84 -0.48 4.97 19.29
CA ASP A 84 -1.68 4.29 19.80
C ASP A 84 -1.38 2.85 20.21
N VAL A 85 -0.65 2.10 19.38
CA VAL A 85 -0.21 0.73 19.69
C VAL A 85 0.69 0.70 20.93
N ALA A 86 1.59 1.68 21.09
CA ALA A 86 2.44 1.77 22.28
C ALA A 86 1.63 2.05 23.55
N VAL A 87 0.62 2.93 23.48
CA VAL A 87 -0.31 3.22 24.58
C VAL A 87 -1.12 1.98 24.95
N LEU A 88 -1.70 1.30 23.96
CA LEU A 88 -2.46 0.05 24.18
C LEU A 88 -1.58 -1.02 24.82
N LYS A 89 -0.36 -1.21 24.33
CA LYS A 89 0.59 -2.18 24.89
C LYS A 89 0.92 -1.85 26.36
N LYS A 90 1.11 -0.58 26.69
CA LYS A 90 1.35 -0.14 28.08
C LYS A 90 0.12 -0.37 28.96
N ALA A 91 -1.08 -0.06 28.48
CA ALA A 91 -2.32 -0.30 29.22
C ALA A 91 -2.55 -1.79 29.51
N VAL A 92 -2.28 -2.68 28.54
CA VAL A 92 -2.36 -4.14 28.74
C VAL A 92 -1.36 -4.63 29.79
N LEU A 93 -0.12 -4.15 29.75
CA LEU A 93 0.91 -4.52 30.73
C LEU A 93 0.61 -3.97 32.14
N GLN A 94 0.09 -2.74 32.24
CA GLN A 94 -0.25 -2.11 33.51
C GLN A 94 -1.53 -2.66 34.13
N GLY A 95 -2.54 -3.01 33.31
CA GLY A 95 -3.73 -3.73 33.74
C GLY A 95 -3.43 -5.16 34.25
N SER A 96 -2.23 -5.67 33.93
CA SER A 96 -1.73 -6.95 34.46
C SER A 96 -0.96 -6.79 35.79
N SER A 97 -0.75 -5.56 36.29
CA SER A 97 0.17 -5.22 37.37
C SER A 97 -0.46 -4.29 38.43
N SER A 98 -1.58 -4.69 39.04
CA SER A 98 -2.09 -4.16 40.32
C SER A 98 -3.27 -5.04 40.78
N GLY A 99 -3.28 -5.72 41.92
CA GLY A 99 -2.37 -5.69 43.06
C GLY A 99 -2.43 -6.97 43.93
N PRO A 100 -1.89 -6.92 45.16
CA PRO A 100 -1.92 -8.04 46.09
C PRO A 100 -3.32 -8.20 46.70
N ASP A 101 -3.78 -9.45 46.79
CA ASP A 101 -4.85 -9.93 47.67
C ASP A 101 -6.28 -9.37 47.47
N ALA A 102 -6.78 -9.40 46.24
CA ALA A 102 -8.17 -9.81 46.06
C ALA A 102 -8.16 -11.32 45.81
N PRO A 103 -8.97 -12.15 46.51
CA PRO A 103 -9.15 -13.52 46.08
C PRO A 103 -9.82 -13.44 44.72
N SER A 104 -9.01 -13.53 43.67
CA SER A 104 -9.49 -13.86 42.34
C SER A 104 -10.38 -15.06 42.59
N SER A 105 -11.68 -14.90 42.37
CA SER A 105 -12.54 -16.02 42.07
C SER A 105 -12.02 -16.58 40.75
N LYS A 106 -10.86 -17.25 40.80
CA LYS A 106 -10.47 -18.25 39.82
C LYS A 106 -11.58 -19.26 39.95
N VAL A 107 -12.63 -19.06 39.17
CA VAL A 107 -13.66 -20.05 38.91
C VAL A 107 -12.86 -21.27 38.51
N ARG A 108 -12.69 -22.19 39.46
CA ARG A 108 -11.97 -23.43 39.22
C ARG A 108 -12.81 -24.13 38.19
N VAL A 109 -12.24 -24.31 37.00
CA VAL A 109 -12.89 -25.09 35.95
C VAL A 109 -13.14 -26.47 36.56
N PRO A 110 -14.40 -26.95 36.62
CA PRO A 110 -14.69 -28.27 37.13
C PRO A 110 -13.94 -29.31 36.30
N GLU A 111 -13.23 -30.22 36.98
CA GLU A 111 -12.53 -31.31 36.29
C GLU A 111 -13.54 -32.31 35.72
N PRO A 112 -13.38 -32.74 34.44
CA PRO A 112 -14.23 -33.76 33.84
C PRO A 112 -14.15 -35.09 34.59
N LYS A 113 -15.26 -35.83 34.57
CA LYS A 113 -15.28 -37.20 35.08
C LYS A 113 -14.54 -38.12 34.10
N GLY A 114 -13.70 -39.01 34.62
CA GLY A 114 -13.01 -39.99 33.79
C GLY A 114 -13.95 -41.02 33.15
N PHE A 115 -13.63 -41.46 31.94
CA PHE A 115 -14.36 -42.50 31.21
C PHE A 115 -13.68 -43.86 31.39
N ASN A 116 -14.44 -44.88 31.81
CA ASN A 116 -13.90 -46.20 32.18
C ASN A 116 -13.97 -47.27 31.08
N GLY A 117 -14.53 -46.93 29.91
CA GLY A 117 -14.69 -47.89 28.81
C GLY A 117 -16.00 -48.65 28.83
N ASN A 118 -16.98 -48.23 29.63
CA ASN A 118 -18.33 -48.80 29.58
C ASN A 118 -18.91 -48.73 28.16
N ARG A 119 -19.51 -49.84 27.69
CA ARG A 119 -20.21 -49.92 26.39
C ARG A 119 -21.58 -49.24 26.45
N ASN A 120 -21.61 -47.98 26.89
CA ASN A 120 -22.79 -47.14 27.01
C ASN A 120 -22.58 -45.86 26.20
N ALA A 121 -23.32 -45.72 25.10
CA ALA A 121 -23.20 -44.58 24.19
C ALA A 121 -23.45 -43.24 24.90
N LYS A 122 -24.40 -43.19 25.84
CA LYS A 122 -24.74 -41.98 26.59
C LYS A 122 -23.60 -41.53 27.51
N GLU A 123 -22.91 -42.48 28.14
CA GLU A 123 -21.76 -42.16 29.00
C GLU A 123 -20.58 -41.65 28.17
N LEU A 124 -20.37 -42.21 26.98
CA LEU A 124 -19.34 -41.72 26.05
C LEU A 124 -19.66 -40.32 25.54
N GLU A 125 -20.90 -40.06 25.12
CA GLU A 125 -21.33 -38.73 24.66
C GLU A 125 -21.20 -37.67 25.76
N ASN A 126 -21.63 -37.99 26.99
CA ASN A 126 -21.47 -37.09 28.13
C ASN A 126 -20.00 -36.79 28.41
N PHE A 127 -19.13 -37.80 28.38
CA PHE A 127 -17.69 -37.61 28.58
C PHE A 127 -17.08 -36.68 27.53
N LEU A 128 -17.38 -36.90 26.24
CA LEU A 128 -16.88 -36.05 25.16
C LEU A 128 -17.37 -34.61 25.30
N TRP A 129 -18.64 -34.43 25.67
CA TRP A 129 -19.22 -33.12 25.90
C TRP A 129 -18.54 -32.40 27.08
N ASP A 130 -18.35 -33.08 28.22
CA ASP A 130 -17.67 -32.55 29.40
C ASP A 130 -16.22 -32.14 29.09
N MET A 131 -15.50 -32.97 28.32
CA MET A 131 -14.14 -32.65 27.86
C MET A 131 -14.11 -31.42 26.95
N GLU A 132 -15.08 -31.27 26.04
CA GLU A 132 -15.18 -30.11 25.17
C GLU A 132 -15.45 -28.82 25.96
N GLN A 133 -16.35 -28.87 26.95
CA GLN A 133 -16.61 -27.73 27.84
C GLN A 133 -15.38 -27.39 28.68
N PHE A 134 -14.68 -28.40 29.19
CA PHE A 134 -13.42 -28.21 29.90
C PHE A 134 -12.38 -27.50 29.04
N PHE A 135 -12.18 -27.92 27.78
CA PHE A 135 -11.24 -27.26 26.88
C PHE A 135 -11.61 -25.81 26.59
N LYS A 136 -12.90 -25.52 26.41
CA LYS A 136 -13.40 -24.15 26.22
C LYS A 136 -13.15 -23.28 27.46
N ALA A 137 -13.46 -23.79 28.64
CA ALA A 137 -13.30 -23.06 29.90
C ALA A 137 -11.83 -22.87 30.29
N ALA A 138 -10.99 -23.90 30.08
CA ALA A 138 -9.57 -23.89 30.42
C ALA A 138 -8.66 -23.34 29.30
N HIS A 139 -9.22 -22.91 28.17
CA HIS A 139 -8.48 -22.38 27.01
C HIS A 139 -7.37 -23.32 26.51
N VAL A 140 -7.67 -24.62 26.43
CA VAL A 140 -6.69 -25.65 26.03
C VAL A 140 -6.42 -25.58 24.52
N PRO A 141 -5.15 -25.48 24.08
CA PRO A 141 -4.80 -25.46 22.66
C PRO A 141 -5.06 -26.82 22.00
N ASP A 142 -5.44 -26.82 20.71
CA ASP A 142 -5.85 -28.04 19.98
C ASP A 142 -4.79 -29.16 20.02
N GLY A 143 -3.50 -28.80 19.98
CA GLY A 143 -2.39 -29.76 20.04
C GLY A 143 -2.29 -30.54 21.35
N GLU A 144 -2.90 -30.05 22.44
CA GLU A 144 -2.85 -30.69 23.76
C GLU A 144 -4.13 -31.47 24.09
N LYS A 145 -5.23 -31.23 23.37
CA LYS A 145 -6.55 -31.81 23.66
C LYS A 145 -6.53 -33.33 23.72
N VAL A 146 -5.90 -33.99 22.75
CA VAL A 146 -5.81 -35.47 22.72
C VAL A 146 -5.01 -36.00 23.91
N SER A 147 -3.87 -35.37 24.23
CA SER A 147 -3.03 -35.76 25.37
C SER A 147 -3.79 -35.62 26.68
N ILE A 148 -4.52 -34.53 26.86
CA ILE A 148 -5.32 -34.29 28.07
C ILE A 148 -6.49 -35.26 28.14
N THR A 149 -7.24 -35.49 27.05
CA THR A 149 -8.32 -36.49 27.04
C THR A 149 -7.83 -37.87 27.47
N SER A 150 -6.62 -38.27 27.05
CA SER A 150 -6.05 -39.56 27.45
C SER A 150 -5.85 -39.71 28.96
N MET A 151 -5.59 -38.60 29.67
CA MET A 151 -5.44 -38.59 31.13
C MET A 151 -6.76 -38.89 31.85
N TYR A 152 -7.90 -38.61 31.22
CA TYR A 152 -9.24 -38.87 31.75
C TYR A 152 -9.84 -40.20 31.28
N LEU A 153 -9.15 -40.96 30.43
CA LEU A 153 -9.50 -42.36 30.23
C LEU A 153 -9.11 -43.15 31.49
N THR A 154 -9.85 -44.18 31.84
CA THR A 154 -9.63 -45.02 33.04
C THR A 154 -9.96 -46.48 32.73
N SER A 155 -9.49 -47.41 33.57
CA SER A 155 -9.75 -48.85 33.43
C SER A 155 -9.50 -49.36 32.01
N ASP A 156 -10.45 -50.10 31.43
CA ASP A 156 -10.33 -50.69 30.10
C ASP A 156 -10.14 -49.64 29.00
N ALA A 157 -10.70 -48.43 29.16
CA ALA A 157 -10.52 -47.36 28.16
C ALA A 157 -9.07 -46.90 28.01
N LYS A 158 -8.19 -47.08 29.01
CA LYS A 158 -6.76 -46.75 28.86
C LYS A 158 -5.98 -47.73 28.00
N LEU A 159 -6.54 -48.93 27.75
CA LEU A 159 -5.85 -50.03 27.08
C LEU A 159 -6.17 -50.10 25.57
N TRP A 160 -7.07 -49.26 25.09
CA TRP A 160 -7.47 -49.11 23.69
C TRP A 160 -6.73 -47.94 23.05
#